data_AF-A0A8J3XPB3-F1
#
_entry.id   AF-A0A8J3XPB3-F1
#
_cell.length_a   1.000
_cell.length_b   1.000
_cell.length_c   1.000
_cell.angle_alpha   90.00
_cell.angle_beta   90.00
_cell.angle_gamma   90.00
#
_symmetry.space_group_name_H-M   'P 1'
#
loop_
_entity.id
_entity.type
_entity.pdbx_description
1 polymer ?
#
loop_
_entity_poly.entity_id
_entity_poly.type
_entity_poly.pdbx_seq_one_letter_code
_entity_poly.pdbx_strand_id
1 'polypeptide(L)'
;MRRVYLGLAGLMLAAVMVQWYLAAVGAFDKPQEDDSFALHSMNGMMIIPILSLLATVAAALSKAPGRTIGLTILPLGLIIVQVLIIALGNALNDSSGNTTPASLAVLGLHAINGMAIAAVSVMVFRQARRLAMGTAAGDTQNTAARAS
;
A
#
# COMPACT_ATOMS: atom_id res chain seq x y z
N MET A 1 14.17 15.53 -3.76
CA MET A 1 13.63 14.15 -3.74
C MET A 1 13.07 13.69 -2.39
N ARG A 2 13.69 13.98 -1.23
CA ARG A 2 13.18 13.50 0.08
C ARG A 2 11.75 13.97 0.42
N ARG A 3 11.38 15.23 0.12
CA ARG A 3 10.01 15.74 0.30
C ARG A 3 9.01 15.07 -0.64
N VAL A 4 9.41 14.82 -1.89
CA VAL A 4 8.60 14.08 -2.88
C VAL A 4 8.35 12.65 -2.40
N TYR A 5 9.39 11.96 -1.93
CA TYR A 5 9.27 10.63 -1.34
C TYR A 5 8.32 10.62 -0.13
N LEU A 6 8.44 11.59 0.79
CA LEU A 6 7.50 11.74 1.90
C LEU A 6 6.05 11.96 1.43
N GLY A 7 5.83 12.81 0.43
CA GLY A 7 4.51 13.04 -0.15
C GLY A 7 3.92 11.77 -0.76
N LEU A 8 4.68 11.06 -1.59
CA LEU A 8 4.26 9.80 -2.22
C LEU A 8 3.99 8.70 -1.17
N ALA A 9 4.83 8.58 -0.15
CA ALA A 9 4.61 7.65 0.95
C ALA A 9 3.33 7.98 1.74
N GLY A 10 3.04 9.26 1.95
CA GLY A 10 1.81 9.73 2.57
C GLY A 10 0.57 9.44 1.72
N LEU A 11 0.65 9.71 0.41
CA LEU A 11 -0.42 9.40 -0.55
C LEU A 11 -0.67 7.89 -0.64
N MET A 12 0.39 7.07 -0.66
CA MET A 12 0.26 5.61 -0.66
C MET A 12 -0.43 5.12 0.62
N LEU A 13 -0.02 5.63 1.79
CA LEU A 13 -0.70 5.30 3.04
C LEU A 13 -2.17 5.72 3.03
N ALA A 14 -2.48 6.93 2.55
CA ALA A 14 -3.86 7.39 2.43
C ALA A 14 -4.69 6.51 1.48
N ALA A 15 -4.15 6.15 0.32
CA ALA A 15 -4.80 5.25 -0.63
C ALA A 15 -5.07 3.86 -0.03
N VAL A 16 -4.15 3.34 0.78
CA VAL A 16 -4.36 2.08 1.53
C VAL A 16 -5.44 2.22 2.59
N MET A 17 -5.53 3.35 3.31
CA MET A 17 -6.64 3.58 4.25
C MET A 17 -7.98 3.69 3.53
N VAL A 18 -8.02 4.38 2.39
CA VAL A 18 -9.20 4.46 1.51
C VAL A 18 -9.58 3.06 1.01
N GLN A 19 -8.63 2.17 0.73
CA GLN A 19 -8.90 0.80 0.30
C GLN A 19 -9.81 0.04 1.27
N TRP A 20 -9.61 0.22 2.58
CA TRP A 20 -10.45 -0.40 3.61
C TRP A 20 -11.85 0.16 3.63
N TYR A 21 -11.98 1.48 3.50
CA TYR A 21 -13.29 2.13 3.38
C TYR A 21 -14.03 1.62 2.14
N LEU A 22 -13.36 1.56 0.98
CA LEU A 22 -13.96 1.03 -0.26
C LEU A 22 -14.33 -0.46 -0.15
N ALA A 23 -13.53 -1.25 0.56
CA ALA A 23 -13.87 -2.64 0.86
C ALA A 23 -15.16 -2.74 1.67
N ALA A 24 -15.30 -1.89 2.70
CA ALA A 24 -16.50 -1.83 3.53
C ALA A 24 -17.71 -1.34 2.72
N VAL A 25 -17.57 -0.31 1.89
CA VAL A 25 -18.64 0.16 1.00
C VAL A 25 -19.15 -0.97 0.12
N GLY A 26 -18.26 -1.69 -0.57
CA GLY A 26 -18.66 -2.84 -1.38
C GLY A 26 -19.29 -3.96 -0.54
N ALA A 27 -18.73 -4.27 0.63
CA ALA A 27 -19.27 -5.28 1.54
C ALA A 27 -20.68 -4.97 2.06
N PHE A 28 -21.07 -3.69 2.13
CA PHE A 28 -22.37 -3.26 2.64
C PHE A 28 -23.39 -2.91 1.55
N ASP A 29 -22.96 -2.75 0.30
CA ASP A 29 -23.83 -2.49 -0.85
C ASP A 29 -24.82 -3.65 -1.10
N LYS A 30 -26.09 -3.34 -1.38
CA LYS A 30 -27.15 -4.35 -1.56
C LYS A 30 -28.13 -3.96 -2.68
N PRO A 31 -28.48 -4.89 -3.60
CA PRO A 31 -27.87 -6.22 -3.77
C PRO A 31 -26.38 -6.11 -4.14
N GLN A 32 -25.57 -7.10 -3.76
CA GLN A 32 -24.18 -7.13 -4.19
C GLN A 32 -24.11 -7.60 -5.64
N GLU A 33 -23.50 -6.78 -6.48
CA GLU A 33 -23.25 -7.05 -7.89
C GLU A 33 -21.74 -6.93 -8.16
N ASP A 34 -21.30 -7.32 -9.36
CA ASP A 34 -19.88 -7.26 -9.75
C ASP A 34 -19.27 -5.86 -9.57
N ASP A 35 -20.07 -4.82 -9.79
CA ASP A 35 -19.65 -3.42 -9.67
C ASP A 35 -19.58 -2.91 -8.23
N SER A 36 -20.13 -3.63 -7.24
CA SER A 36 -20.11 -3.20 -5.82
C SER A 36 -18.69 -3.00 -5.29
N PHE A 37 -17.69 -3.68 -5.88
CA PHE A 37 -16.28 -3.54 -5.52
C PHE A 37 -15.44 -2.83 -6.58
N ALA A 38 -16.04 -2.21 -7.61
CA ALA A 38 -15.29 -1.62 -8.73
C ALA A 38 -14.23 -0.60 -8.27
N LEU A 39 -14.60 0.31 -7.35
CA LEU A 39 -13.66 1.29 -6.81
C LEU A 39 -12.58 0.66 -5.93
N HIS A 40 -12.92 -0.36 -5.14
CA HIS A 40 -11.96 -1.12 -4.35
C HIS A 40 -10.94 -1.81 -5.27
N SER A 41 -11.41 -2.45 -6.34
CA SER A 41 -10.57 -3.10 -7.34
C SER A 41 -9.66 -2.10 -8.05
N MET A 42 -10.21 -0.99 -8.55
CA MET A 42 -9.43 0.06 -9.21
C MET A 42 -8.32 0.62 -8.31
N ASN A 43 -8.65 0.98 -7.07
CA ASN A 43 -7.65 1.53 -6.15
C ASN A 43 -6.56 0.50 -5.79
N GLY A 44 -6.96 -0.76 -5.53
CA GLY A 44 -6.05 -1.85 -5.20
C GLY A 44 -5.15 -2.33 -6.33
N MET A 45 -5.67 -2.34 -7.57
CA MET A 45 -4.98 -2.90 -8.74
C MET A 45 -4.22 -1.85 -9.56
N MET A 46 -4.54 -0.56 -9.40
CA MET A 46 -3.94 0.50 -10.20
C MET A 46 -3.27 1.57 -9.33
N ILE A 47 -4.02 2.22 -8.44
CA ILE A 47 -3.54 3.39 -7.71
C ILE A 47 -2.42 3.04 -6.73
N ILE A 48 -2.64 2.06 -5.85
CA ILE A 48 -1.63 1.66 -4.86
C ILE A 48 -0.35 1.10 -5.54
N PRO A 49 -0.43 0.22 -6.55
CA PRO A 49 0.75 -0.23 -7.31
C PRO A 49 1.56 0.92 -7.93
N ILE A 50 0.90 1.87 -8.60
CA ILE A 50 1.57 3.03 -9.20
C ILE A 50 2.24 3.87 -8.11
N LEU A 51 1.53 4.16 -7.01
CA LEU A 51 2.11 4.91 -5.89
C LEU A 51 3.29 4.20 -5.26
N SER A 52 3.25 2.87 -5.11
CA SER A 52 4.38 2.08 -4.58
C SER A 52 5.59 2.14 -5.50
N LEU A 53 5.40 2.04 -6.82
CA LEU A 53 6.49 2.20 -7.79
C LEU A 53 7.08 3.62 -7.77
N LEU A 54 6.23 4.65 -7.82
CA LEU A 54 6.67 6.05 -7.78
C LEU A 54 7.40 6.37 -6.48
N ALA A 55 6.87 5.91 -5.33
CA ALA A 55 7.51 6.08 -4.02
C ALA A 55 8.87 5.36 -3.99
N THR A 56 8.99 4.18 -4.59
CA THR A 56 10.24 3.41 -4.64
C THR A 56 11.30 4.13 -5.47
N VAL A 57 10.93 4.64 -6.64
CA VAL A 57 11.81 5.48 -7.48
C VAL A 57 12.22 6.74 -6.70
N ALA A 58 11.29 7.43 -6.05
CA ALA A 58 11.60 8.61 -5.24
C ALA A 58 12.52 8.29 -4.05
N ALA A 59 12.36 7.11 -3.41
CA ALA A 59 13.23 6.64 -2.34
C ALA A 59 14.66 6.43 -2.85
N ALA A 60 14.83 5.75 -3.98
CA ALA A 60 16.14 5.55 -4.63
C ALA A 60 16.80 6.88 -5.01
N LEU A 61 16.06 7.78 -5.67
CA LEU A 61 16.54 9.11 -6.05
C LEU A 61 16.82 10.03 -4.85
N SER A 62 16.24 9.73 -3.69
CA SER A 62 16.53 10.43 -2.42
C SER A 62 17.78 9.91 -1.70
N LYS A 63 18.44 8.89 -2.25
CA LYS A 63 19.56 8.16 -1.64
C LYS A 63 19.18 7.57 -0.28
N ALA A 64 17.97 7.02 -0.19
CA ALA A 64 17.52 6.31 1.01
C ALA A 64 18.35 5.01 1.20
N PRO A 65 18.50 4.51 2.44
CA PRO A 65 19.16 3.23 2.68
C PRO A 65 18.47 2.09 1.92
N GLY A 66 19.22 1.10 1.43
CA GLY A 66 18.67 -0.02 0.63
C GLY A 66 17.49 -0.75 1.32
N ARG A 67 17.56 -0.94 2.64
CA ARG A 67 16.45 -1.49 3.44
C ARG A 67 15.16 -0.66 3.35
N THR A 68 15.27 0.66 3.24
CA THR A 68 14.11 1.56 3.09
C THR A 68 13.53 1.46 1.68
N ILE A 69 14.38 1.33 0.66
CA ILE A 69 13.94 1.12 -0.73
C ILE A 69 13.20 -0.22 -0.84
N GLY A 70 13.78 -1.30 -0.30
CA GLY A 70 13.14 -2.63 -0.26
C GLY A 70 11.81 -2.63 0.51
N LEU A 71 11.73 -1.91 1.63
CA LEU A 71 10.47 -1.74 2.36
C LEU A 71 9.43 -0.96 1.54
N THR A 72 9.84 -0.03 0.68
CA THR A 72 8.94 0.82 -0.12
C THR A 72 8.29 0.07 -1.29
N ILE A 73 8.98 -0.92 -1.87
CA ILE A 73 8.42 -1.76 -2.94
C ILE A 73 7.59 -2.93 -2.41
N LEU A 74 7.73 -3.27 -1.12
CA LEU A 74 7.02 -4.39 -0.51
C LEU A 74 5.49 -4.34 -0.65
N PRO A 75 4.79 -3.18 -0.54
CA PRO A 75 3.35 -3.10 -0.82
C PRO A 75 2.97 -3.64 -2.19
N LEU A 76 3.74 -3.38 -3.24
CA LEU A 76 3.51 -3.95 -4.57
C LEU A 76 3.59 -5.48 -4.55
N GLY A 77 4.62 -6.03 -3.89
CA GLY A 77 4.77 -7.48 -3.73
C GLY A 77 3.59 -8.11 -2.98
N LEU A 78 3.11 -7.46 -1.92
CA LEU A 78 1.94 -7.93 -1.17
C LEU A 78 0.63 -7.82 -1.98
N ILE A 79 0.51 -6.86 -2.90
CA ILE A 79 -0.63 -6.79 -3.83
C ILE A 79 -0.59 -7.97 -4.80
N ILE A 80 0.59 -8.37 -5.30
CA ILE A 80 0.71 -9.59 -6.11
C ILE A 80 0.23 -10.80 -5.29
N VAL A 81 0.61 -10.89 -4.02
CA VAL A 81 0.09 -11.92 -3.11
C VAL A 81 -1.43 -11.83 -2.95
N GLN A 82 -2.04 -10.63 -2.90
CA GLN A 82 -3.51 -10.50 -2.88
C GLN A 82 -4.16 -11.15 -4.10
N VAL A 83 -3.62 -10.89 -5.29
CA VAL A 83 -4.14 -11.44 -6.54
C VAL A 83 -4.04 -12.98 -6.53
N LEU A 84 -2.93 -13.52 -6.04
CA LEU A 84 -2.73 -14.97 -5.93
C LEU A 84 -3.71 -15.61 -4.93
N ILE A 85 -3.97 -14.95 -3.79
CA ILE A 85 -4.97 -15.40 -2.81
C ILE A 85 -6.35 -15.48 -3.45
N ILE A 86 -6.78 -14.44 -4.18
CA ILE A 86 -8.09 -14.40 -4.85
C ILE A 86 -8.17 -15.49 -5.92
N ALA A 87 -7.14 -15.61 -6.77
CA ALA A 87 -7.11 -16.62 -7.83
C ALA A 87 -7.20 -18.04 -7.28
N LEU A 88 -6.47 -18.33 -6.20
CA LEU A 88 -6.51 -19.63 -5.53
C LEU A 88 -7.84 -19.88 -4.84
N GLY A 89 -8.40 -18.88 -4.15
CA GLY A 89 -9.72 -18.99 -3.53
C GLY A 89 -10.80 -19.32 -4.56
N ASN A 90 -10.82 -18.60 -5.68
CA ASN A 90 -11.78 -18.84 -6.77
C ASN A 90 -11.59 -20.21 -7.43
N ALA A 91 -10.34 -20.70 -7.56
CA ALA A 91 -10.06 -22.05 -8.07
C ALA A 91 -10.58 -23.17 -7.15
N LEU A 92 -10.90 -22.86 -5.89
CA LEU A 92 -11.46 -23.78 -4.90
C LEU A 92 -12.98 -23.64 -4.73
N ASN A 93 -13.64 -22.85 -5.58
CA ASN A 93 -15.10 -22.78 -5.63
C ASN A 93 -15.71 -24.10 -6.14
N ASP A 94 -16.98 -24.32 -5.86
CA ASP A 94 -17.70 -25.48 -6.39
C ASP A 94 -17.99 -25.32 -7.90
N SER A 95 -18.53 -26.37 -8.52
CA SER A 95 -18.86 -26.36 -9.95
C SER A 95 -19.95 -25.36 -10.35
N SER A 96 -20.69 -24.83 -9.39
CA SER A 96 -21.70 -23.78 -9.58
C SER A 96 -21.15 -22.38 -9.33
N GLY A 97 -19.86 -22.26 -8.95
CA GLY A 97 -19.18 -21.01 -8.67
C GLY A 97 -19.34 -20.50 -7.23
N ASN A 98 -19.99 -21.25 -6.34
CA ASN A 98 -20.12 -20.84 -4.94
C ASN A 98 -18.84 -21.09 -4.16
N THR A 99 -18.59 -20.26 -3.14
CA THR A 99 -17.46 -20.43 -2.24
C THR A 99 -17.63 -21.69 -1.38
N THR A 100 -16.67 -22.60 -1.42
CA THR A 100 -16.56 -23.74 -0.49
C THR A 100 -15.90 -23.31 0.83
N PRO A 101 -15.93 -24.11 1.91
CA PRO A 101 -15.18 -23.80 3.13
C PRO A 101 -13.67 -23.61 2.88
N ALA A 102 -13.09 -24.37 1.95
CA ALA A 102 -11.68 -24.24 1.58
C ALA A 102 -11.42 -22.92 0.83
N SER A 103 -12.27 -22.58 -0.14
CA SER A 103 -12.24 -21.28 -0.84
C SER A 103 -12.36 -20.13 0.17
N LEU A 104 -13.34 -20.16 1.06
CA LEU A 104 -13.54 -19.13 2.10
C LEU A 104 -12.33 -18.98 3.01
N ALA A 105 -11.72 -20.10 3.44
CA ALA A 105 -10.52 -20.05 4.28
C ALA A 105 -9.35 -19.36 3.56
N VAL A 106 -9.15 -19.65 2.27
CA VAL A 106 -8.12 -18.99 1.46
C VAL A 106 -8.46 -17.51 1.23
N LEU A 107 -9.70 -17.21 0.82
CA LEU A 107 -10.15 -15.82 0.63
C LEU A 107 -10.03 -14.99 1.90
N GLY A 108 -10.22 -15.58 3.09
CA GLY A 108 -10.00 -14.90 4.38
C GLY A 108 -8.57 -14.39 4.56
N LEU A 109 -7.57 -15.01 3.94
CA LEU A 109 -6.18 -14.52 3.95
C LEU A 109 -6.04 -13.17 3.24
N HIS A 110 -6.97 -12.81 2.35
CA HIS A 110 -6.99 -11.51 1.69
C HIS A 110 -7.08 -10.36 2.70
N ALA A 111 -7.94 -10.50 3.71
CA ALA A 111 -8.08 -9.49 4.75
C ALA A 111 -6.79 -9.37 5.59
N ILE A 112 -6.16 -10.50 5.93
CA ILE A 112 -4.91 -10.53 6.70
C ILE A 112 -3.76 -9.89 5.92
N ASN A 113 -3.63 -10.22 4.63
CA ASN A 113 -2.62 -9.61 3.77
C ASN A 113 -2.88 -8.10 3.56
N GLY A 114 -4.15 -7.69 3.49
CA GLY A 114 -4.54 -6.28 3.50
C GLY A 114 -4.04 -5.53 4.74
N MET A 115 -4.10 -6.16 5.92
CA MET A 115 -3.55 -5.59 7.15
C MET A 115 -2.02 -5.47 7.09
N ALA A 116 -1.34 -6.46 6.51
CA ALA A 116 0.10 -6.40 6.29
C ALA A 116 0.48 -5.22 5.39
N ILE A 117 -0.25 -4.99 4.29
CA ILE A 117 -0.04 -3.83 3.39
C ILE A 117 -0.19 -2.51 4.16
N ALA A 118 -1.22 -2.39 5.01
CA ALA A 118 -1.42 -1.21 5.85
C ALA A 118 -0.25 -0.98 6.82
N ALA A 119 0.16 -2.02 7.54
CA ALA A 119 1.28 -1.94 8.48
C ALA A 119 2.59 -1.52 7.78
N VAL A 120 2.90 -2.14 6.64
CA VAL A 120 4.08 -1.79 5.82
C VAL A 120 3.99 -0.34 5.34
N SER A 121 2.84 0.12 4.87
CA SER A 121 2.65 1.49 4.39
C SER A 121 2.88 2.52 5.51
N VAL A 122 2.44 2.23 6.74
CA VAL A 122 2.75 3.04 7.92
C VAL A 122 4.26 3.07 8.19
N MET A 123 4.95 1.93 8.08
CA MET A 123 6.40 1.86 8.26
C MET A 123 7.14 2.68 7.20
N VAL A 124 6.74 2.58 5.92
CA VAL A 124 7.30 3.36 4.81
C VAL A 124 7.14 4.86 5.08
N PHE A 125 5.93 5.31 5.45
CA PHE A 125 5.68 6.71 5.78
C PHE A 125 6.55 7.22 6.93
N ARG A 126 6.69 6.42 8.01
CA ARG A 126 7.55 6.77 9.16
C ARG A 126 9.01 6.93 8.75
N GLN A 127 9.54 6.05 7.89
CA GLN A 127 10.92 6.14 7.41
C GLN A 127 11.11 7.34 6.47
N ALA A 128 10.17 7.58 5.55
CA ALA A 128 10.19 8.74 4.67
C ALA A 128 10.19 10.05 5.47
N ARG A 129 9.38 10.12 6.53
CA ARG A 129 9.32 11.29 7.43
C ARG A 129 10.64 11.51 8.15
N ARG A 130 11.25 10.45 8.70
CA ARG A 130 12.57 10.53 9.35
C ARG A 130 13.65 11.04 8.39
N LEU A 131 13.67 10.53 7.16
CA LEU A 131 14.62 10.94 6.13
C LEU A 131 14.45 12.42 5.73
N ALA A 132 13.21 12.88 5.60
CA ALA A 132 12.92 14.28 5.29
C ALA A 132 13.30 15.23 6.44
N MET A 133 12.95 14.88 7.68
CA MET A 133 13.19 15.73 8.86
C MET A 133 14.66 15.76 9.27
N GLY A 134 15.41 14.67 9.10
CA GLY A 134 16.86 14.67 9.35
C GLY A 134 17.64 15.63 8.43
N THR A 135 17.07 15.98 7.27
CA THR A 135 17.65 17.01 6.39
C THR A 135 17.38 18.42 6.93
N ALA A 136 16.14 18.67 7.37
CA ALA A 136 15.73 19.99 7.85
C ALA A 136 16.54 20.43 9.08
N ALA A 137 16.89 19.51 9.98
CA ALA A 137 17.74 19.83 11.13
C ALA A 137 19.18 20.23 10.73
N GLY A 138 19.74 19.61 9.69
CA GLY A 138 21.07 19.94 9.17
C GLY A 138 21.11 21.30 8.44
N ASP A 139 20.06 21.64 7.68
CA ASP A 139 19.97 22.92 6.96
C ASP A 139 19.88 24.11 7.93
N THR A 140 19.12 23.97 9.03
CA THR A 140 19.00 25.01 10.06
C THR A 140 20.34 25.29 10.74
N GLN A 141 21.12 24.25 11.06
CA GLN A 141 22.45 24.42 11.67
C GLN A 141 23.46 25.08 10.72
N ASN A 142 23.44 24.70 9.44
CA ASN A 142 24.34 25.28 8.44
C ASN A 142 24.00 26.75 8.13
N THR A 143 22.72 27.11 8.21
CA THR A 143 22.27 28.50 8.05
C THR A 143 22.72 29.36 9.24
N ALA A 144 22.60 28.85 10.47
CA ALA A 144 23.08 29.54 11.67
C ALA A 144 24.61 29.75 11.67
N ALA A 145 25.38 28.74 11.23
CA ALA A 145 26.84 28.82 11.16
C ALA A 145 27.39 29.77 10.07
N ARG A 146 26.59 30.10 9.05
CA ARG A 146 26.96 31.09 8.01
C ARG A 146 26.59 32.53 8.40
N ALA A 147 25.79 32.71 9.43
CA ALA A 147 25.34 34.02 9.93
C ALA A 147 26.20 34.54 11.10
N SER A 148 27.17 33.75 11.57
CA SER A 148 28.18 34.08 12.59
C SER A 148 29.53 34.38 11.97
#